data_AF-A0A7D5M372-F1
#
_entry.id   AF-A0A7D5M372-F1
#
_cell.length_a   1.000
_cell.length_b   1.000
_cell.length_c   1.000
_cell.angle_alpha   90.00
_cell.angle_beta   90.00
_cell.angle_gamma   90.00
#
_symmetry.space_group_name_H-M   'P 1'
#
loop_
_entity.id
_entity.type
_entity.pdbx_description
1 polymer ?
#
loop_
_entity_poly.entity_id
_entity_poly.type
_entity_poly.pdbx_seq_one_letter_code
_entity_poly.pdbx_strand_id
1 'polypeptide(L)'
;MELKNETLFFVGISLLILGLMIIIFDYPQIQFLDEVTSNQDYGYLEILDIHERLKIEISIGMGFVIIGIVLLIISFLKGFKNRIRQ
;
A
#
# COMPACT_ATOMS: atom_id res chain seq x y z
N MET A 1 22.17 0.43 -12.62
CA MET A 1 20.99 -0.30 -13.10
C MET A 1 20.33 0.59 -14.15
N GLU A 2 20.17 0.11 -15.38
CA GLU A 2 19.45 0.87 -16.42
C GLU A 2 17.94 0.61 -16.29
N LEU A 3 17.16 1.68 -16.37
CA LEU A 3 15.71 1.62 -16.41
C LEU A 3 15.27 1.18 -17.80
N LYS A 4 14.73 -0.04 -17.94
CA LYS A 4 14.39 -0.60 -19.26
C LYS A 4 12.91 -0.68 -19.57
N ASN A 5 12.05 -0.66 -18.54
CA ASN A 5 10.62 -0.56 -18.73
C ASN A 5 10.09 0.62 -17.91
N GLU A 6 10.15 1.79 -18.53
CA GLU A 6 9.71 3.05 -17.93
C GLU A 6 8.24 2.97 -17.51
N THR A 7 7.37 2.35 -18.32
CA THR A 7 5.96 2.16 -17.99
C THR A 7 5.78 1.35 -16.70
N LEU A 8 6.42 0.19 -16.57
CA LEU A 8 6.33 -0.63 -15.35
C LEU A 8 6.90 0.09 -14.14
N PHE A 9 7.95 0.89 -14.34
CA PHE A 9 8.53 1.70 -13.28
C PHE A 9 7.58 2.81 -12.81
N PHE A 10 6.98 3.56 -13.73
CA PHE A 10 5.99 4.59 -13.41
C PHE A 10 4.74 3.99 -12.75
N VAL A 11 4.24 2.84 -13.22
CA VAL A 11 3.14 2.12 -12.58
C VAL A 11 3.55 1.67 -11.17
N GLY A 12 4.76 1.13 -11.01
CA GLY A 12 5.30 0.73 -9.71
C GLY A 12 5.36 1.90 -8.72
N ILE A 13 5.91 3.04 -9.14
CA ILE A 13 5.95 4.27 -8.33
C ILE A 13 4.53 4.75 -7.99
N SER A 14 3.62 4.75 -8.96
CA SER A 14 2.25 5.23 -8.75
C SER A 14 1.54 4.37 -7.69
N LEU A 15 1.68 3.04 -7.76
CA LEU A 15 1.12 2.14 -6.77
C LEU A 15 1.77 2.30 -5.39
N LEU A 16 3.08 2.56 -5.32
CA LEU A 16 3.75 2.87 -4.05
C LEU A 16 3.20 4.14 -3.41
N ILE A 17 3.04 5.21 -4.19
CA ILE A 17 2.49 6.48 -3.69
C ILE A 17 1.05 6.27 -3.21
N LEU A 18 0.21 5.59 -3.99
CA LEU A 18 -1.18 5.30 -3.62
C LEU A 18 -1.25 4.46 -2.33
N GLY A 19 -0.48 3.37 -2.26
CA GLY A 19 -0.46 2.50 -1.08
C GLY A 19 0.06 3.21 0.18
N LEU A 20 1.12 4.01 0.06
CA LEU A 20 1.65 4.80 1.16
C LEU A 20 0.68 5.87 1.63
N MET A 21 -0.04 6.55 0.72
CA MET A 21 -1.03 7.54 1.10
C MET A 21 -2.14 6.91 1.94
N ILE A 22 -2.70 5.77 1.49
CA ILE A 22 -3.71 5.01 2.26
C ILE A 22 -3.18 4.72 3.68
N ILE A 23 -1.99 4.12 3.80
CA ILE A 23 -1.44 3.76 5.12
C ILE A 23 -1.21 4.99 6.01
N ILE A 24 -0.64 6.07 5.47
CA ILE A 24 -0.30 7.27 6.25
C ILE A 24 -1.56 7.98 6.77
N PHE A 25 -2.63 8.02 5.98
CA PHE A 25 -3.88 8.67 6.38
C PHE A 25 -4.74 7.78 7.28
N ASP A 26 -4.81 6.48 7.00
CA ASP A 26 -5.72 5.58 7.68
C ASP A 26 -5.16 5.08 9.02
N TYR A 27 -3.83 5.00 9.16
CA TYR A 27 -3.21 4.47 10.38
C TYR A 27 -3.52 5.31 11.63
N PRO A 28 -3.41 6.66 11.60
CA PRO A 28 -3.84 7.50 12.72
C PRO A 28 -5.33 7.36 13.06
N GLN A 29 -6.19 7.14 12.06
CA GLN A 29 -7.62 6.95 12.28
C GLN A 29 -7.89 5.64 13.01
N ILE A 30 -7.23 4.54 12.64
CA ILE A 30 -7.31 3.26 13.36
C ILE A 30 -6.90 3.44 14.83
N GLN A 31 -5.77 4.11 15.08
CA GLN A 31 -5.31 4.37 16.45
C GLN A 31 -6.32 5.16 17.28
N PHE A 32 -6.92 6.19 16.68
CA PHE A 32 -7.97 6.96 17.33
C PHE A 32 -9.19 6.10 17.67
N LEU A 33 -9.65 5.27 16.72
CA LEU A 33 -10.78 4.38 16.95
C LEU A 33 -10.48 3.30 18.00
N ASP A 34 -9.25 2.77 18.07
CA ASP A 34 -8.82 1.82 19.11
C ASP A 34 -8.93 2.44 20.51
N GLU A 35 -8.49 3.70 20.66
CA GLU A 35 -8.57 4.43 21.94
C GLU A 35 -10.02 4.71 22.33
N VAL A 36 -10.86 5.17 21.40
CA VAL A 36 -12.29 5.47 21.67
C VAL A 36 -13.06 4.19 22.00
N THR A 37 -12.84 3.09 21.27
CA THR A 37 -13.52 1.80 21.49
C THR A 37 -13.19 1.22 22.88
N SER A 38 -11.98 1.48 23.38
CA SER A 38 -11.56 1.02 24.71
C SER A 38 -12.29 1.71 25.87
N ASN A 39 -12.84 2.91 25.64
CA ASN A 39 -13.47 3.75 26.66
C ASN A 39 -15.00 3.62 26.75
N GLN A 40 -15.61 2.68 26.01
CA GLN A 40 -17.03 2.27 26.07
C GLN A 40 -18.07 3.41 26.07
N ASP A 41 -17.98 4.32 25.09
CA ASP A 41 -19.02 5.33 24.89
C ASP A 41 -20.06 4.92 23.82
N TYR A 42 -21.25 5.52 23.89
CA TYR A 42 -22.40 5.23 23.03
C TYR A 42 -22.04 5.29 21.53
N GLY A 43 -22.55 4.34 20.73
CA GLY A 43 -22.26 4.24 19.28
C GLY A 43 -21.28 3.12 18.88
N TYR A 44 -20.91 2.25 19.82
CA TYR A 44 -19.98 1.13 19.65
C TYR A 44 -20.12 0.35 18.33
N LEU A 45 -21.34 -0.02 17.92
CA LEU A 45 -21.57 -0.81 16.70
C LEU A 45 -21.20 -0.05 15.41
N GLU A 46 -21.46 1.26 15.34
CA GLU A 46 -21.11 2.08 14.17
C GLU A 46 -19.59 2.33 14.10
N ILE A 47 -18.97 2.59 15.25
CA ILE A 47 -17.51 2.74 15.36
C ILE A 47 -16.81 1.45 14.95
N LEU A 48 -17.36 0.28 15.32
CA LEU A 48 -16.79 -1.02 15.00
C LEU A 48 -16.85 -1.31 13.49
N ASP A 49 -17.95 -0.97 12.81
CA ASP A 49 -18.07 -1.10 11.33
C ASP A 49 -17.03 -0.21 10.62
N ILE A 50 -16.87 1.04 11.06
CA ILE A 50 -15.86 1.96 10.50
C ILE A 50 -14.45 1.40 10.73
N HIS A 51 -14.19 0.90 11.94
CA HIS A 51 -12.90 0.35 12.31
C HIS A 51 -12.51 -0.89 11.46
N GLU A 52 -13.48 -1.78 11.20
CA GLU A 52 -13.26 -2.94 10.32
C GLU A 52 -13.00 -2.52 8.87
N ARG A 53 -13.74 -1.54 8.34
CA ARG A 53 -13.51 -0.99 6.99
C ARG A 53 -12.10 -0.42 6.85
N LEU A 54 -11.67 0.37 7.82
CA LEU A 54 -10.33 0.97 7.87
C LEU A 54 -9.22 -0.08 7.89
N LYS A 55 -9.40 -1.18 8.64
CA LYS A 55 -8.45 -2.31 8.63
C LYS A 55 -8.33 -2.95 7.25
N ILE A 56 -9.45 -3.07 6.52
CA ILE A 56 -9.45 -3.57 5.13
C ILE A 56 -8.74 -2.59 4.20
N GLU A 57 -9.00 -1.29 4.32
CA GLU A 57 -8.35 -0.24 3.52
C GLU A 57 -6.83 -0.26 3.70
N ILE A 58 -6.34 -0.33 4.95
CA ILE A 58 -4.90 -0.51 5.23
C ILE A 58 -4.35 -1.79 4.60
N SER A 59 -5.10 -2.90 4.64
CA SER A 59 -4.68 -4.15 3.99
C SER A 59 -4.51 -3.97 2.47
N ILE A 60 -5.44 -3.27 1.83
CA ILE A 60 -5.36 -2.92 0.40
C ILE A 60 -4.15 -2.01 0.13
N GLY A 61 -3.92 -1.00 0.99
CA GLY A 61 -2.75 -0.13 0.91
C GLY A 61 -1.43 -0.90 0.97
N MET A 62 -1.31 -1.86 1.89
CA MET A 62 -0.15 -2.77 1.96
C MET A 62 0.00 -3.62 0.69
N GLY A 63 -1.11 -4.10 0.12
CA GLY A 63 -1.12 -4.80 -1.15
C GLY A 63 -0.53 -3.97 -2.30
N PHE A 64 -0.92 -2.70 -2.41
CA PHE A 64 -0.35 -1.78 -3.40
C PHE A 64 1.14 -1.54 -3.19
N VAL A 65 1.59 -1.40 -1.94
CA VAL A 65 3.02 -1.26 -1.64
C VAL A 65 3.80 -2.48 -2.12
N ILE A 66 3.36 -3.69 -1.78
CA ILE A 66 4.03 -4.94 -2.16
C ILE A 66 4.09 -5.07 -3.68
N ILE A 67 2.95 -4.87 -4.37
CA ILE A 67 2.89 -4.94 -5.84
C ILE A 67 3.80 -3.88 -6.46
N GLY A 68 3.80 -2.66 -5.94
CA GLY A 68 4.65 -1.57 -6.38
C GLY A 68 6.13 -1.93 -6.31
N ILE A 69 6.60 -2.46 -5.17
CA ILE A 69 7.99 -2.94 -5.00
C ILE A 69 8.35 -4.02 -6.03
N VAL A 70 7.47 -5.02 -6.20
CA VAL A 70 7.69 -6.11 -7.15
C VAL A 70 7.81 -5.57 -8.58
N LEU A 71 6.95 -4.63 -8.98
CA LEU A 71 7.02 -4.01 -10.31
C LEU A 71 8.29 -3.20 -10.51
N LEU A 72 8.75 -2.46 -9.49
CA LEU A 72 10.04 -1.77 -9.55
C LEU A 72 11.18 -2.77 -9.79
N ILE A 73 11.26 -3.86 -9.02
CA ILE A 73 12.28 -4.89 -9.18
C ILE A 73 12.25 -5.49 -10.60
N ILE A 74 11.07 -5.84 -11.10
CA ILE A 74 10.89 -6.40 -12.45
C ILE A 74 11.30 -5.40 -13.54
N SER A 75 11.05 -4.10 -13.34
CA SER A 75 11.38 -3.05 -14.30
C SER A 75 12.89 -2.95 -14.57
N PHE A 76 13.72 -3.31 -13.58
CA PHE A 76 15.17 -3.39 -13.70
C PHE A 76 15.66 -4.77 -14.19
N LEU A 77 15.01 -5.88 -13.78
CA LEU A 77 15.46 -7.25 -14.07
C LEU A 77 15.36 -7.66 -15.55
N LYS A 78 14.35 -7.19 -16.30
CA LYS A 78 14.22 -7.51 -17.74
C LYS A 78 15.45 -7.07 -18.56
N GLY A 79 16.31 -6.21 -18.02
CA GLY A 79 17.56 -5.80 -18.64
C GLY A 79 18.70 -6.81 -18.61
N PHE A 80 18.79 -7.66 -17.59
CA PHE A 80 19.93 -8.56 -17.39
C PHE A 80 19.92 -9.71 -18.43
N LYS A 81 18.73 -10.25 -18.72
CA LYS A 81 18.55 -11.37 -19.66
C LYS A 81 18.91 -11.02 -21.11
N ASN A 82 18.65 -9.79 -21.56
CA ASN A 82 18.99 -9.37 -22.93
C ASN A 82 20.47 -9.00 -23.12
N ARG A 83 21.21 -8.70 -22.05
CA ARG A 83 22.65 -8.35 -22.12
C ARG A 83 23.59 -9.56 -21.99
N ILE A 84 23.12 -10.67 -21.41
CA ILE A 84 23.86 -11.95 -21.41
C ILE A 84 23.77 -12.66 -22.77
N ARG A 85 22.81 -12.27 -23.62
CA ARG A 85 22.60 -12.87 -24.95
C ARG A 85 23.27 -12.11 -26.09
N GLN A 86 24.04 -11.07 -25.78
CA GLN A 86 24.93 -10.33 -26.69
C GLN A 86 26.37 -10.54 -26.23
#